data_AF-A0A7L1VUS4-F1
#
_entry.id   AF-A0A7L1VUS4-F1
#
_cell.length_a   1.000
_cell.length_b   1.000
_cell.length_c   1.000
_cell.angle_alpha   90.00
_cell.angle_beta   90.00
_cell.angle_gamma   90.00
#
_symmetry.space_group_name_H-M   'P 1'
#
loop_
_entity.id
_entity.type
_entity.pdbx_description
1 polymer ?
#
loop_
_entity_poly.entity_id
_entity_poly.type
_entity_poly.pdbx_seq_one_letter_code
_entity_poly.pdbx_strand_id
1 'polypeptide(L)' 'QISDPEACDQMYESLVRIHTNFYKNKYPRLKNTTFTGVTVDDCRGILATDILKQMEDMKRGTWRRLREKFSAKKPEDDLK' A
#
# COMPACT_ATOMS: atom_id res chain seq x y z
N GLN A 1 -40.18 -9.82 29.56
CA GLN A 1 -39.69 -8.64 30.30
C GLN A 1 -38.18 -8.63 30.16
N ILE A 2 -37.58 -7.48 29.82
CA ILE A 2 -36.11 -7.35 29.76
C ILE A 2 -35.58 -7.56 31.19
N SER A 3 -34.58 -8.43 31.35
CA SER A 3 -34.06 -8.82 32.67
C SER A 3 -33.37 -7.66 33.39
N ASP A 4 -32.71 -6.79 32.62
CA ASP A 4 -32.04 -5.58 33.10
C ASP A 4 -32.21 -4.46 32.07
N PRO A 5 -33.12 -3.49 32.30
CA PRO A 5 -33.35 -2.40 31.38
C PRO A 5 -32.14 -1.46 31.28
N GLU A 6 -31.37 -1.26 32.35
CA GLU A 6 -30.22 -0.36 32.33
C GLU A 6 -29.09 -0.91 31.44
N ALA A 7 -28.82 -2.22 31.52
CA ALA A 7 -27.86 -2.86 30.61
C ALA A 7 -28.32 -2.79 29.14
N CYS A 8 -29.62 -2.88 28.89
CA CYS A 8 -30.18 -2.70 27.54
C CYS A 8 -29.93 -1.28 27.01
N ASP A 9 -30.16 -0.28 27.84
CA ASP A 9 -29.93 1.13 27.48
C ASP A 9 -28.45 1.42 27.24
N GLN A 10 -27.54 0.91 28.08
CA GLN A 10 -26.09 1.05 27.88
C GLN A 10 -25.62 0.43 26.55
N MET A 11 -26.16 -0.74 26.19
CA MET A 11 -25.85 -1.39 24.94
C MET A 11 -26.42 -0.62 23.76
N TYR A 12 -27.66 -0.15 23.86
CA TYR A 12 -28.28 0.71 22.85
C TYR A 12 -27.47 1.99 22.62
N GLU A 13 -27.07 2.69 23.68
CA GLU A 13 -26.22 3.87 23.57
C GLU A 13 -24.88 3.57 22.89
N SER A 14 -24.29 2.41 23.17
CA SER A 14 -23.03 1.97 22.56
C SER A 14 -23.20 1.76 21.05
N LEU A 15 -24.29 1.11 20.64
CA LEU A 15 -24.65 0.97 19.21
C LEU A 15 -24.94 2.32 18.57
N VAL A 16 -25.60 3.22 19.30
CA VAL A 16 -25.87 4.59 18.87
C VAL A 16 -24.57 5.34 18.61
N ARG A 17 -23.55 5.22 19.48
CA ARG A 17 -22.24 5.85 19.27
C ARG A 17 -21.52 5.30 18.04
N ILE A 18 -21.64 4.00 17.76
CA ILE A 18 -21.02 3.36 16.59
C ILE A 18 -21.67 3.85 15.30
N HIS A 19 -23.00 3.75 15.16
CA HIS A 19 -23.67 4.08 13.88
C HIS A 19 -23.62 5.57 13.53
N THR A 20 -23.63 6.45 14.54
CA THR A 20 -23.52 7.90 14.33
C THR A 20 -22.09 8.36 14.07
N ASN A 21 -21.11 7.45 14.06
CA ASN A 21 -19.68 7.77 13.99
C ASN A 21 -19.28 8.79 15.07
N PHE A 22 -19.86 8.69 16.27
CA PHE A 22 -19.73 9.70 17.34
C PHE A 22 -18.27 10.07 17.63
N TYR A 23 -17.39 9.08 17.77
CA TYR A 23 -15.98 9.32 18.08
C TYR A 23 -15.21 9.98 16.94
N LYS A 24 -15.59 9.75 15.68
CA LYS A 24 -14.98 10.42 14.52
C LYS A 24 -15.28 11.92 14.54
N ASN A 25 -16.50 12.29 14.93
CA ASN A 25 -16.94 13.68 15.00
C ASN A 25 -16.44 14.38 16.28
N LYS A 26 -16.39 13.65 17.40
CA LYS A 26 -15.90 14.16 18.68
C LYS A 26 -14.39 14.44 18.67
N TYR A 27 -13.62 13.62 17.94
CA TYR A 27 -12.17 13.73 17.86
C TYR A 27 -11.74 13.82 16.38
N PRO A 28 -11.90 15.00 15.75
CA PRO A 28 -11.54 15.18 14.35
C PRO A 28 -10.03 14.95 14.17
N ARG A 29 -9.69 14.15 13.16
CA ARG A 29 -8.28 13.89 12.82
C ARG A 29 -7.72 15.07 12.02
N LEU A 30 -6.48 15.47 12.32
CA LEU A 30 -5.75 16.47 11.55
C LEU A 30 -5.42 15.99 10.13
N LYS A 31 -5.27 14.67 9.95
CA LYS A 31 -4.94 14.03 8.67
C LYS A 31 -5.90 12.89 8.38
N ASN A 32 -6.29 12.76 7.12
CA ASN A 32 -7.05 11.62 6.62
C ASN A 32 -6.11 10.43 6.43
N THR A 33 -5.81 9.75 7.52
CA THR A 33 -5.02 8.51 7.53
C THR A 33 -5.93 7.29 7.54
N THR A 34 -5.49 6.25 6.85
CA THR A 34 -6.16 4.93 6.87
C THR A 34 -5.80 4.17 8.16
N PHE A 35 -6.31 2.94 8.33
CA PHE A 35 -6.03 2.09 9.49
C PHE A 35 -4.52 1.89 9.75
N THR A 36 -3.70 1.84 8.69
CA THR A 36 -2.24 1.68 8.79
C THR A 36 -1.50 2.96 9.16
N GLY A 37 -2.22 4.06 9.40
CA GLY A 37 -1.62 5.37 9.66
C GLY A 37 -1.10 6.09 8.41
N VAL A 38 -1.20 5.45 7.25
CA VAL A 38 -0.71 5.96 5.96
C VAL A 38 -1.80 6.80 5.29
N THR A 39 -1.42 7.95 4.71
CA THR A 39 -2.35 8.76 3.90
C THR A 39 -2.53 8.15 2.50
N VAL A 40 -3.55 8.59 1.77
CA VAL A 40 -3.77 8.12 0.39
C VAL A 40 -2.59 8.49 -0.52
N ASP A 41 -2.03 9.68 -0.34
CA ASP A 41 -0.88 10.14 -1.13
C ASP A 41 0.39 9.36 -0.80
N ASP A 42 0.62 9.05 0.48
CA ASP A 42 1.72 8.18 0.90
C ASP A 42 1.56 6.77 0.30
N CYS A 43 0.33 6.23 0.28
CA CYS A 43 0.05 4.94 -0.33
C CYS A 43 0.31 4.95 -1.84
N ARG A 44 -0.09 6.02 -2.55
CA ARG A 44 0.24 6.21 -3.97
C ARG A 44 1.75 6.31 -4.20
N GLY A 45 2.46 7.00 -3.32
CA GLY A 45 3.92 7.09 -3.35
C GLY A 45 4.58 5.72 -3.22
N ILE A 46 4.16 4.92 -2.23
CA ILE A 46 4.67 3.55 -2.01
C ILE A 46 4.41 2.66 -3.24
N LEU A 47 3.22 2.74 -3.83
CA LEU A 47 2.90 1.99 -5.05
C LEU A 47 3.77 2.44 -6.23
N ALA A 48 3.97 3.75 -6.40
CA ALA A 48 4.80 4.28 -7.47
C ALA A 48 6.29 3.89 -7.31
N THR A 49 6.82 3.89 -6.09
CA THR A 49 8.20 3.49 -5.82
C THR A 49 8.41 1.99 -6.03
N ASP A 50 7.45 1.16 -5.65
CA ASP A 50 7.52 -0.29 -5.89
C ASP A 50 7.48 -0.60 -7.40
N ILE A 51 6.61 0.06 -8.16
CA ILE A 51 6.56 -0.06 -9.63
C ILE A 51 7.88 0.40 -10.28
N LEU A 52 8.44 1.54 -9.83
CA LEU A 52 9.73 2.03 -10.32
C LEU A 52 10.86 1.04 -10.06
N LYS A 53 10.89 0.43 -8.87
CA LYS A 53 11.87 -0.59 -8.51
C LYS A 53 11.76 -1.83 -9.40
N GLN A 54 10.55 -2.32 -9.65
CA GLN A 54 10.34 -3.43 -10.57
C GLN A 54 10.80 -3.10 -11.99
N MET A 55 10.53 -1.88 -12.48
CA MET A 55 11.02 -1.44 -13.78
C MET A 55 12.55 -1.37 -13.85
N GLU A 56 13.22 -0.91 -12.80
CA GLU A 56 14.68 -0.86 -12.73
C GLU A 56 15.30 -2.27 -12.78
N ASP A 57 14.75 -3.21 -12.00
CA ASP A 57 15.20 -4.60 -11.98
C ASP A 57 14.99 -5.30 -13.33
N MET A 58 13.85 -5.07 -13.99
CA MET A 58 13.58 -5.54 -15.35
C MET A 58 14.55 -4.93 -16.38
N LYS A 59 14.86 -3.63 -16.26
CA LYS A 59 15.83 -2.97 -17.14
C LYS A 59 17.23 -3.56 -16.96
N ARG A 60 17.68 -3.79 -15.73
CA ARG A 60 18.99 -4.42 -15.45
C ARG A 60 19.07 -5.85 -15.97
N GLY A 61 18.00 -6.64 -15.86
CA GLY A 61 17.92 -7.98 -16.45
C GLY A 61 18.00 -7.97 -17.97
N THR A 62 17.31 -7.02 -18.61
CA THR A 62 17.30 -6.87 -20.07
C THR A 62 18.63 -6.33 -20.59
N TRP A 63 19.25 -5.39 -19.89
CA TRP A 63 20.55 -4.82 -20.24
C TRP A 63 21.69 -5.85 -20.10
N ARG A 64 21.62 -6.74 -19.10
CA ARG A 64 22.52 -7.91 -18.99
C ARG A 64 22.40 -8.82 -20.20
N ARG A 65 21.18 -9.21 -20.58
CA ARG A 65 20.92 -10.04 -21.77
C ARG A 65 21.40 -9.37 -23.07
N LEU A 66 21.19 -8.07 -23.20
CA LEU A 66 21.66 -7.31 -24.35
C LEU A 66 23.19 -7.30 -24.40
N ARG A 67 23.86 -7.01 -23.27
CA ARG A 67 25.32 -6.99 -23.17
C ARG A 67 25.94 -8.35 -23.46
N GLU A 68 25.33 -9.45 -23.01
CA GLU A 68 25.78 -10.81 -23.33
C GLU A 68 25.70 -11.08 -24.84
N LYS A 69 24.62 -10.67 -25.51
CA LYS A 69 24.48 -10.82 -26.98
C LYS A 69 25.49 -9.99 -27.78
N PHE A 70 25.84 -8.80 -27.29
CA PHE A 70 26.87 -7.95 -27.90
C PHE A 70 28.29 -8.42 -27.57
N SER A 71 28.51 -8.98 -26.37
CA SER A 71 29.83 -9.47 -25.93
C SER A 71 30.17 -10.85 -26.49
N ALA A 72 29.15 -11.67 -26.80
CA ALA A 72 29.30 -12.93 -27.55
C ALA A 72 29.65 -12.71 -29.03
N LYS A 73 29.53 -11.46 -29.53
CA LYS A 73 30.07 -11.03 -30.82
C LYS A 73 31.38 -10.25 -30.61
N LYS A 74 32.38 -10.86 -29.98
CA LYS A 74 33.77 -10.48 -30.27
C LYS A 74 34.27 -11.38 -31.39
N PRO A 75 34.85 -10.83 -32.47
CA PRO A 75 35.39 -11.60 -33.57
C PRO A 75 36.82 -12.04 -33.22
N GLU A 76 36.97 -13.28 -32.76
CA GLU A 76 38.21 -14.05 -32.83
C GLU A 76 37.73 -15.47 -33.15
N ASP A 77 37.95 -16.09 -34.31
CA ASP A 77 38.89 -15.88 -35.41
C ASP A 77 38.24 -16.40 -36.70
N ASP A 78 38.57 -15.82 -37.85
CA ASP A 78 38.78 -16.63 -39.05
C ASP A 78 40.17 -16.32 -39.60
N LEU A 79 41.05 -17.26 -39.32
CA LEU A 79 42.45 -17.40 -39.68
C LEU A 79 42.54 -17.98 -41.10
N LYS A 80 42.87 -17.18 -42.11
CA LYS A 80 43.78 -17.53 -43.24
C LYS A 80 43.90 -16.43 -44.29
#